data_AF-A0A950EWY0-F1
#
_entry.id   AF-A0A950EWY0-F1
#
_cell.length_a   1.000
_cell.length_b   1.000
_cell.length_c   1.000
_cell.angle_alpha   90.00
_cell.angle_beta   90.00
_cell.angle_gamma   90.00
#
_symmetry.space_group_name_H-M   'P 1'
#
loop_
_entity.id
_entity.type
_entity.pdbx_description
1 polymer ?
#
loop_
_entity_poly.entity_id
_entity_poly.type
_entity_poly.pdbx_seq_one_letter_code
_entity_poly.pdbx_strand_id
1 'polypeptide(L)'
;MSTTYRRRLDVVFLGLVLSVLGHTLNVIAFYLMSKMLFPTMMTTTLAQHFLMVPLTLFTMVVPLPFGALGLSEEVGDQVGKLVGHPGGALAMLGFRVLMYACGLISACVYLANLREVRSLTTEAHHLEEDLEEGELDDAEAIPGSPAL
;
A
#
# COMPACT_ATOMS: atom_id res chain seq x y z
N MET A 1 15.46 22.93 -1.61
CA MET A 1 14.44 21.86 -1.53
C MET A 1 14.98 20.55 -0.91
N SER A 2 15.68 20.57 0.25
CA SER A 2 16.16 19.32 0.89
C SER A 2 16.23 19.32 2.42
N THR A 3 15.87 20.42 3.10
CA THR A 3 15.95 20.54 4.57
C THR A 3 14.72 20.01 5.30
N THR A 4 13.57 19.90 4.63
CA THR A 4 12.29 19.45 5.22
C THR A 4 12.40 18.06 5.85
N TYR A 5 13.02 17.12 5.14
CA TYR A 5 13.23 15.74 5.63
C TYR A 5 14.18 15.66 6.84
N ARG A 6 15.13 16.59 6.97
CA ARG A 6 16.09 16.60 8.09
C ARG A 6 15.53 17.25 9.34
N ARG A 7 14.54 18.13 9.21
CA ARG A 7 13.91 18.84 10.33
C ARG A 7 12.75 18.07 10.96
N ARG A 8 12.11 17.17 10.22
CA ARG A 8 10.91 16.43 10.64
C ARG A 8 11.17 14.92 10.66
N LEU A 9 12.18 14.49 11.43
CA LEU A 9 12.54 13.07 11.54
C LEU A 9 11.37 12.21 12.03
N ASP A 10 10.47 12.77 12.84
CA ASP A 10 9.27 12.10 13.32
C ASP A 10 8.36 11.65 12.16
N VAL A 11 8.18 12.49 11.15
CA VAL A 11 7.36 12.19 9.97
C VAL A 11 8.05 11.11 9.12
N VAL A 12 9.38 11.17 8.99
CA VAL A 12 10.16 10.15 8.26
C VAL A 12 10.06 8.80 8.96
N PHE A 13 10.20 8.79 10.29
CA PHE A 13 10.07 7.58 11.08
C PHE A 13 8.66 7.00 10.99
N LEU A 14 7.62 7.84 11.10
CA LEU A 14 6.23 7.40 10.98
C LEU A 14 5.93 6.86 9.57
N GLY A 15 6.44 7.51 8.53
CA GLY A 15 6.34 7.02 7.15
C GLY A 15 7.04 5.67 6.96
N LEU A 16 8.22 5.49 7.57
CA LEU A 16 8.93 4.21 7.56
C LEU A 16 8.13 3.11 8.26
N VAL A 17 7.57 3.40 9.44
CA VAL A 17 6.73 2.46 10.19
C VAL A 17 5.50 2.06 9.38
N LEU A 18 4.79 3.03 8.81
CA LEU A 18 3.63 2.78 7.94
C LEU A 18 4.01 1.94 6.72
N SER A 19 5.17 2.21 6.11
CA SER A 19 5.67 1.44 4.98
C SER A 19 5.96 -0.02 5.36
N VAL A 20 6.67 -0.25 6.47
CA VAL A 20 6.98 -1.59 6.98
C VAL A 20 5.70 -2.35 7.35
N LEU A 21 4.75 -1.68 8.00
CA LEU A 21 3.44 -2.25 8.33
C LEU A 21 2.67 -2.65 7.07
N GLY A 22 2.59 -1.75 6.08
CA GLY A 22 1.93 -2.04 4.80
C GLY A 22 2.57 -3.23 4.09
N HIS A 23 3.91 -3.32 4.10
CA HIS A 23 4.61 -4.46 3.51
C HIS A 23 4.34 -5.76 4.26
N THR A 24 4.36 -5.71 5.60
CA THR A 24 4.05 -6.85 6.48
C THR A 24 2.64 -7.39 6.23
N LEU A 25 1.66 -6.50 6.11
CA LEU A 25 0.27 -6.88 5.81
C LEU A 25 0.14 -7.54 4.45
N ASN A 26 0.87 -7.06 3.42
CA ASN A 26 0.90 -7.72 2.12
C ASN A 26 1.47 -9.14 2.20
N VAL A 27 2.57 -9.34 2.93
CA VAL A 27 3.17 -10.67 3.15
C VAL A 27 2.17 -11.61 3.83
N ILE A 28 1.49 -11.14 4.89
CA ILE A 28 0.50 -11.92 5.62
C ILE A 28 -0.69 -12.27 4.73
N ALA A 29 -1.21 -11.31 3.97
CA ALA A 29 -2.32 -11.54 3.04
C ALA A 29 -1.95 -12.58 1.97
N PHE A 30 -0.74 -12.50 1.41
CA PHE A 30 -0.24 -13.49 0.47
C PHE A 30 -0.09 -14.88 1.11
N TYR A 31 0.45 -14.96 2.32
CA TYR A 31 0.58 -16.22 3.07
C TYR A 31 -0.79 -16.87 3.32
N LEU A 32 -1.78 -16.08 3.75
CA LEU A 32 -3.14 -16.57 3.99
C LEU A 32 -3.81 -17.03 2.69
N MET A 33 -3.62 -16.28 1.60
CA MET A 33 -4.10 -16.67 0.27
C MET A 33 -3.49 -17.99 -0.19
N SER A 34 -2.18 -18.14 -0.02
CA SER A 34 -1.47 -19.37 -0.37
C SER A 34 -1.92 -20.56 0.48
N LYS A 35 -2.17 -20.33 1.78
CA LYS A 35 -2.72 -21.35 2.69
C LYS A 35 -4.14 -21.77 2.29
N MET A 36 -4.95 -20.83 1.79
CA MET A 36 -6.29 -21.12 1.27
C MET A 36 -6.25 -21.93 -0.03
N LEU A 37 -5.34 -21.58 -0.95
CA LEU A 37 -5.19 -22.24 -2.25
C LEU A 37 -4.53 -23.63 -2.14
N PHE A 38 -3.58 -23.79 -1.21
CA PHE A 38 -2.78 -25.00 -1.07
C PHE A 38 -2.85 -25.59 0.36
N PRO A 39 -4.06 -25.97 0.84
CA PRO A 39 -4.25 -26.36 2.24
C PRO A 39 -3.43 -27.58 2.68
N THR A 40 -3.09 -28.48 1.74
CA THR A 40 -2.35 -29.73 2.02
C THR A 40 -0.94 -29.75 1.40
N MET A 41 -0.64 -28.88 0.45
CA MET A 41 0.63 -28.86 -0.28
C MET A 41 1.59 -27.76 0.18
N MET A 42 1.11 -26.82 1.00
CA MET A 42 1.92 -25.70 1.47
C MET A 42 2.95 -26.18 2.51
N THR A 43 4.19 -26.35 2.06
CA THR A 43 5.35 -26.70 2.91
C THR A 43 6.08 -25.46 3.43
N THR A 44 5.83 -24.29 2.83
CA THR A 44 6.52 -23.04 3.13
C THR A 44 6.00 -22.33 4.37
N THR A 45 6.92 -21.89 5.22
CA THR A 45 6.65 -21.15 6.46
C THR A 45 6.35 -19.67 6.21
N LEU A 46 5.76 -18.98 7.20
CA LEU A 46 5.53 -17.53 7.14
C LEU A 46 6.85 -16.75 6.96
N ALA A 47 7.92 -17.17 7.62
CA ALA A 47 9.24 -16.54 7.49
C ALA A 47 9.79 -16.59 6.05
N GLN A 48 9.55 -17.69 5.33
CA GLN A 48 9.93 -17.78 3.91
C GLN A 48 9.14 -16.80 3.02
N HIS A 49 7.89 -16.49 3.38
CA HIS A 49 7.09 -15.50 2.65
C HIS A 49 7.62 -14.07 2.86
N PHE A 50 8.18 -13.76 4.04
CA PHE A 50 8.84 -12.48 4.28
C PHE A 50 10.10 -12.27 3.44
N LEU A 51 10.66 -13.31 2.84
CA LEU A 51 11.75 -13.19 1.86
C LEU A 51 11.24 -13.19 0.43
N MET A 52 10.33 -14.11 0.11
CA MET A 52 9.82 -14.30 -1.24
C MET A 52 8.92 -13.15 -1.72
N VAL A 53 7.93 -12.75 -0.91
CA VAL A 53 6.91 -11.78 -1.31
C VAL A 53 7.50 -10.41 -1.63
N PRO A 54 8.42 -9.81 -0.84
CA PRO A 54 9.05 -8.54 -1.20
C PRO A 54 9.75 -8.58 -2.56
N LEU A 55 10.48 -9.67 -2.83
CA LEU A 55 11.21 -9.86 -4.09
C LEU A 55 10.26 -9.96 -5.27
N THR A 56 9.16 -10.70 -5.11
CA THR A 56 8.13 -10.82 -6.14
C THR A 56 7.40 -9.49 -6.34
N LEU A 57 6.99 -8.81 -5.27
CA LEU A 57 6.29 -7.52 -5.36
C LEU A 57 7.15 -6.40 -5.95
N PHE A 58 8.47 -6.46 -5.77
CA PHE A 58 9.38 -5.51 -6.41
C PHE A 58 9.23 -5.51 -7.94
N THR A 59 8.87 -6.65 -8.53
CA THR A 59 8.66 -6.75 -9.99
C THR A 59 7.42 -6.02 -10.50
N MET A 60 6.46 -5.71 -9.60
CA MET A 60 5.29 -4.89 -9.93
C MET A 60 5.62 -3.42 -10.13
N VAL A 61 6.80 -2.96 -9.68
CA VAL A 61 7.26 -1.57 -9.85
C VAL A 61 7.70 -1.32 -11.30
N VAL A 62 7.99 -2.37 -12.06
CA VAL A 62 8.36 -2.23 -13.48
C VAL A 62 7.17 -1.64 -14.23
N PRO A 63 7.36 -0.53 -14.99
CA PRO A 63 6.27 0.21 -15.65
C PRO A 63 5.78 -0.52 -16.90
N LEU A 64 5.29 -1.74 -16.71
CA LEU A 64 4.64 -2.55 -17.72
C LEU A 64 3.12 -2.34 -17.67
N PRO A 65 2.42 -2.49 -18.80
CA PRO A 65 0.98 -2.37 -18.85
C PRO A 65 0.31 -3.29 -17.82
N PHE A 66 -0.77 -2.80 -17.22
CA PHE A 66 -1.55 -3.49 -16.18
C PHE A 66 -0.78 -3.87 -14.90
N GLY A 67 0.31 -3.15 -14.59
CA GLY A 67 1.10 -3.36 -13.39
C GLY A 67 1.89 -4.67 -13.44
N ALA A 68 2.61 -4.90 -14.54
CA ALA A 68 3.46 -6.07 -14.74
C ALA A 68 2.74 -7.43 -14.60
N LEU A 69 1.51 -7.51 -15.10
CA LEU A 69 0.79 -8.78 -15.27
C LEU A 69 1.60 -9.73 -16.16
N GLY A 70 1.69 -10.99 -15.76
CA GLY A 70 2.50 -12.03 -16.40
C GLY A 70 3.93 -12.07 -15.87
N LEU A 71 4.61 -10.92 -15.75
CA LEU A 71 5.98 -10.88 -15.22
C LEU A 71 6.02 -11.27 -13.74
N SER A 72 5.11 -10.70 -12.94
CA SER A 72 5.12 -10.88 -11.49
C SER A 72 4.74 -12.31 -11.09
N GLU A 73 3.86 -12.94 -11.87
CA GLU A 73 3.44 -14.32 -11.72
C GLU A 73 4.58 -15.29 -12.08
N GLU A 74 5.29 -15.02 -13.18
CA GLU A 74 6.45 -15.80 -13.59
C GLU A 74 7.58 -15.72 -12.56
N VAL A 75 7.90 -14.51 -12.08
CA VAL A 75 8.90 -14.34 -11.01
C VAL A 75 8.44 -14.99 -9.72
N GLY A 76 7.15 -14.88 -9.37
CA GLY A 76 6.57 -15.56 -8.22
C GLY A 76 6.69 -17.08 -8.30
N ASP A 77 6.55 -17.66 -9.48
CA ASP A 77 6.75 -19.09 -9.70
C ASP A 77 8.21 -19.50 -9.58
N GLN A 78 9.14 -18.72 -10.15
CA GLN A 78 10.57 -18.98 -10.05
C GLN A 78 11.08 -18.89 -8.61
N VAL A 79 10.72 -17.82 -7.88
CA VAL A 79 11.07 -17.65 -6.47
C VAL A 79 10.38 -18.72 -5.62
N GLY A 80 9.12 -19.04 -5.91
CA GLY A 80 8.37 -20.11 -5.26
C GLY A 80 9.07 -21.46 -5.37
N LYS A 81 9.52 -21.84 -6.58
CA LYS A 81 10.27 -23.08 -6.83
C LYS A 81 11.56 -23.15 -6.01
N LEU A 82 12.27 -22.03 -5.84
CA LEU A 82 13.52 -21.97 -5.05
C LEU A 82 13.30 -22.27 -3.56
N VAL A 83 12.12 -21.92 -3.02
CA VAL A 83 11.78 -22.15 -1.60
C VAL A 83 10.85 -23.34 -1.38
N GLY A 84 10.53 -24.09 -2.44
CA GLY A 84 9.63 -25.24 -2.40
C GLY A 84 8.14 -24.89 -2.25
N HIS A 85 7.74 -23.66 -2.61
CA HIS A 85 6.34 -23.24 -2.63
C HIS A 85 5.58 -23.87 -3.80
N PRO A 86 4.40 -24.47 -3.57
CA PRO A 86 3.58 -24.99 -4.66
C PRO A 86 2.95 -23.84 -5.47
N GLY A 87 3.21 -23.79 -6.77
CA GLY A 87 2.48 -22.93 -7.72
C GLY A 87 2.52 -21.43 -7.41
N GLY A 88 3.71 -20.83 -7.38
CA GLY A 88 3.89 -19.41 -7.05
C GLY A 88 3.15 -18.44 -7.98
N ALA A 89 3.02 -18.79 -9.27
CA ALA A 89 2.19 -18.03 -10.22
C ALA A 89 0.71 -18.00 -9.81
N LEU A 90 0.16 -19.15 -9.37
CA LEU A 90 -1.24 -19.24 -8.96
C LEU A 90 -1.50 -18.48 -7.65
N ALA A 91 -0.55 -18.55 -6.71
CA ALA A 91 -0.60 -17.75 -5.48
C ALA A 91 -0.60 -16.24 -5.79
N MET A 92 0.23 -15.78 -6.73
CA MET A 92 0.25 -14.38 -7.20
C MET A 92 -1.07 -13.96 -7.86
N LEU A 93 -1.66 -14.81 -8.70
CA LEU A 93 -2.98 -14.54 -9.28
C LEU A 93 -4.07 -14.43 -8.21
N GLY A 94 -4.09 -15.36 -7.24
CA GLY A 94 -5.04 -15.29 -6.11
C GLY A 94 -4.87 -14.02 -5.29
N PHE A 95 -3.62 -13.62 -5.04
CA PHE A 95 -3.31 -12.37 -4.35
C PHE A 95 -3.78 -11.14 -5.13
N ARG A 96 -3.63 -11.11 -6.47
CA ARG A 96 -4.17 -10.04 -7.30
C ARG A 96 -5.69 -9.94 -7.24
N VAL A 97 -6.39 -11.08 -7.25
CA VAL A 97 -7.85 -11.08 -7.11
C VAL A 97 -8.26 -10.41 -5.80
N LEU A 98 -7.55 -10.71 -4.70
CA LEU A 98 -7.78 -10.04 -3.42
C LEU A 98 -7.48 -8.53 -3.49
N MET A 99 -6.35 -8.13 -4.07
CA MET A 99 -6.00 -6.71 -4.22
C MET A 99 -7.06 -5.94 -5.01
N TYR A 100 -7.49 -6.48 -6.16
CA TYR A 100 -8.51 -5.85 -7.00
C TYR A 100 -9.88 -5.82 -6.32
N ALA A 101 -10.24 -6.85 -5.55
CA ALA A 101 -11.48 -6.84 -4.76
C ALA A 101 -11.46 -5.72 -3.71
N CYS A 102 -10.36 -5.56 -2.95
CA CYS A 102 -10.20 -4.46 -2.01
C CYS A 102 -10.24 -3.11 -2.71
N GLY A 103 -9.53 -2.95 -3.84
CA GLY A 103 -9.55 -1.73 -4.64
C GLY A 103 -10.95 -1.39 -5.18
N LEU A 104 -11.72 -2.41 -5.59
CA LEU A 104 -13.10 -2.23 -6.03
C LEU A 104 -14.00 -1.76 -4.89
N ILE A 105 -13.86 -2.33 -3.69
CA ILE A 105 -14.59 -1.86 -2.50
C ILE A 105 -14.26 -0.39 -2.21
N SER A 106 -12.98 -0.03 -2.21
CA SER A 106 -12.54 1.35 -2.02
C SER A 106 -13.11 2.28 -3.09
N ALA A 107 -13.12 1.86 -4.36
CA ALA A 107 -13.72 2.62 -5.45
C ALA A 107 -15.23 2.81 -5.27
N CYS A 108 -15.97 1.77 -4.86
CA CYS A 108 -17.40 1.88 -4.57
C CYS A 108 -17.68 2.86 -3.42
N VAL A 109 -16.90 2.81 -2.35
CA VAL A 109 -17.01 3.75 -1.21
C VAL A 109 -16.70 5.18 -1.67
N TYR A 110 -15.65 5.36 -2.46
CA TYR A 110 -15.31 6.67 -3.02
C TYR A 110 -16.42 7.23 -3.91
N LEU A 111 -17.00 6.40 -4.81
CA LEU A 111 -18.09 6.81 -5.69
C LEU A 111 -19.38 7.13 -4.91
N ALA A 112 -19.67 6.39 -3.84
CA ALA A 112 -20.83 6.66 -2.99
C ALA A 112 -20.70 8.02 -2.28
N ASN A 113 -19.49 8.39 -1.88
CA ASN A 113 -19.19 9.64 -1.16
C ASN A 113 -18.64 10.74 -2.06
N LEU A 114 -18.77 10.62 -3.39
CA LEU A 114 -18.09 11.50 -4.35
C LEU A 114 -18.45 12.99 -4.16
N ARG A 115 -19.68 13.28 -3.70
CA ARG A 115 -20.12 14.66 -3.41
C ARG A 115 -19.43 15.24 -2.18
N GLU A 116 -19.32 14.46 -1.12
CA GLU A 116 -18.64 14.84 0.12
C GLU A 116 -17.14 15.02 -0.13
N VAL A 117 -16.51 14.07 -0.83
CA VAL A 117 -15.09 14.19 -1.19
C VAL A 117 -14.82 15.45 -2.02
N ARG A 118 -15.66 15.76 -3.01
CA ARG A 118 -15.53 17.01 -3.78
C ARG A 118 -15.68 18.26 -2.91
N SER A 119 -16.62 18.25 -1.96
CA SER A 119 -16.80 19.37 -1.04
C SER A 119 -15.55 19.58 -0.17
N LEU A 120 -15.03 18.49 0.41
CA LEU A 120 -13.82 18.51 1.25
C LEU A 120 -12.57 18.92 0.47
N THR A 121 -12.43 18.47 -0.78
CA THR A 121 -11.30 18.90 -1.63
C THR A 121 -11.35 20.40 -1.92
N THR A 122 -12.53 20.95 -2.21
CA THR A 122 -12.69 22.40 -2.44
C THR A 122 -12.42 23.20 -1.18
N GLU A 123 -12.93 22.75 -0.02
CA GLU A 123 -12.68 23.39 1.27
C GLU A 123 -11.20 23.37 1.65
N ALA A 124 -10.52 22.24 1.43
CA ALA A 124 -9.08 22.13 1.66
C ALA A 124 -8.26 23.08 0.78
N HIS A 125 -8.67 23.29 -0.48
CA HIS A 125 -7.95 24.17 -1.39
C HIS A 125 -8.13 25.64 -1.03
N HIS A 126 -9.33 26.04 -0.59
CA HIS A 126 -9.56 27.37 -0.04
C HIS A 126 -8.75 27.61 1.23
N LEU A 127 -8.64 26.62 2.12
CA LEU A 127 -7.78 26.72 3.31
C LEU A 127 -6.29 26.90 2.96
N GLU A 128 -5.79 26.24 1.92
CA GLU A 128 -4.42 26.45 1.42
C GLU A 128 -4.23 27.85 0.84
N GLU A 129 -5.20 28.37 0.07
CA GLU A 129 -5.17 29.74 -0.47
C GLU A 129 -5.21 30.79 0.65
N ASP A 130 -6.09 30.65 1.64
CA ASP A 130 -6.20 31.58 2.78
C ASP A 130 -4.91 31.61 3.64
N LEU A 131 -4.22 30.47 3.77
CA LEU A 131 -2.90 30.38 4.43
C LEU A 131 -1.78 31.03 3.61
N GLU A 132 -1.79 30.88 2.28
CA GLU A 132 -0.80 31.49 1.38
C GLU A 132 -0.98 33.02 1.26
N GLU A 133 -2.23 33.50 1.30
CA GLU A 133 -2.57 34.93 1.29
C GLU A 133 -2.39 35.60 2.67
N GLY A 134 -2.15 34.80 3.73
CA GLY A 134 -1.88 35.28 5.08
C GLY A 134 -3.14 35.76 5.83
N GLU A 135 -4.31 35.29 5.41
CA GLU A 135 -5.61 35.61 6.02
C GLU A 135 -5.92 34.70 7.22
N LEU A 136 -5.22 33.56 7.35
CA LEU A 136 -5.23 32.64 8.50
C LEU A 136 -3.80 32.42 9.05
N ASP A 137 -3.63 32.47 10.38
CA ASP A 137 -2.36 32.11 11.03
C ASP A 137 -2.28 30.58 11.23
N ASP A 138 -1.09 29.99 11.22
CA ASP A 138 -0.86 28.52 11.32
C ASP A 138 -1.53 27.89 12.57
N ALA A 139 -1.77 28.71 13.61
CA ALA A 139 -2.44 28.31 14.85
C ALA A 139 -3.97 28.18 14.73
N GLU A 140 -4.59 28.86 13.76
CA GLU A 140 -6.04 28.91 13.56
C GLU A 140 -6.53 27.81 12.60
N ALA A 141 -5.65 27.33 11.72
CA ALA A 141 -5.94 26.28 10.74
C ALA A 141 -5.96 24.84 11.32
N ILE A 142 -5.45 24.61 12.54
CA ILE A 142 -5.45 23.29 13.18
C ILE A 142 -6.47 23.27 14.34
N PRO A 143 -7.65 22.66 14.17
CA PRO A 143 -8.65 22.61 15.24
C PRO A 143 -8.13 21.73 16.39
N GLY A 144 -7.69 22.37 17.48
CA GLY A 144 -7.23 21.70 18.73
C GLY A 144 -5.76 21.88 19.11
N SER A 145 -4.99 22.76 18.44
CA SER A 145 -3.62 23.07 18.88
C SER A 145 -3.65 23.89 20.18
N PRO A 146 -2.93 23.51 21.26
CA PRO A 146 -2.88 24.32 22.47
C PRO A 146 -2.15 25.62 22.15
N ALA A 147 -2.81 26.74 22.42
CA ALA A 147 -2.21 28.06 22.37
C ALA A 147 -0.97 28.09 23.28
N LEU A 148 0.19 28.37 22.71
CA LEU A 148 1.38 28.79 23.45
C LEU A 148 1.38 30.31 23.59
#